data_AF-A0A2S9XDT6-F1
#
_entry.id   AF-A0A2S9XDT6-F1
#
_cell.length_a   1.000
_cell.length_b   1.000
_cell.length_c   1.000
_cell.angle_alpha   90.00
_cell.angle_beta   90.00
_cell.angle_gamma   90.00
#
_symmetry.space_group_name_H-M   'P 1'
#
loop_
_entity.id
_entity.type
_entity.pdbx_description
1 polymer ?
#
loop_
_entity_poly.entity_id
_entity_poly.type
_entity_poly.pdbx_seq_one_letter_code
_entity_poly.pdbx_strand_id
1 'polypeptide(L)'
;MTSSGPSQANIATLPSAPLGRRSRLGPRSAFGVIALTLVAGPAIETRASQTSDEATAAVVARPLALLENRRVLSYPIDQVWPTAIRYLRIDRGFSITDRDQEAGYILFEFPLDGNRIGSGSIEMFPTEDPAGRASVSIGVNTGAGPVHLPNAMLDGITAKVRAERGQPAPPPPPPQEDPPAEEDKPEDDHSVPLLPPAQDP
;
A
#
# COMPACT_ATOMS: atom_id res chain seq x y z
N MET A 1 -31.14 60.91 22.10
CA MET A 1 -31.57 60.21 23.33
C MET A 1 -32.82 59.39 23.00
N THR A 2 -32.65 58.09 22.72
CA THR A 2 -33.67 57.00 22.61
C THR A 2 -32.85 55.73 22.34
N SER A 3 -32.33 54.95 23.30
CA SER A 3 -32.93 54.07 24.32
C SER A 3 -33.86 52.97 23.78
N SER A 4 -33.57 51.71 24.18
CA SER A 4 -34.24 50.42 23.92
C SER A 4 -33.71 49.62 22.72
N GLY A 5 -33.21 48.38 22.83
CA GLY A 5 -33.01 47.45 23.94
C GLY A 5 -32.48 46.11 23.37
N PRO A 6 -31.74 45.27 24.13
CA PRO A 6 -31.17 44.04 23.59
C PRO A 6 -32.20 42.89 23.52
N SER A 7 -32.33 42.32 22.33
CA SER A 7 -33.10 41.11 22.04
C SER A 7 -32.41 39.88 22.64
N GLN A 8 -32.97 39.34 23.73
CA GLN A 8 -32.60 38.03 24.25
C GLN A 8 -33.14 36.93 23.34
N ALA A 9 -32.25 36.09 22.81
CA ALA A 9 -32.61 34.85 22.11
C ALA A 9 -32.36 33.65 23.04
N ASN A 10 -33.39 32.82 23.15
CA ASN A 10 -33.54 31.70 24.07
C ASN A 10 -32.47 30.62 23.91
N ILE A 11 -31.92 30.19 25.05
CA ILE A 11 -31.14 28.96 25.18
C ILE A 11 -32.14 27.79 25.28
N ALA A 12 -32.26 27.01 24.22
CA ALA A 12 -33.04 25.79 24.23
C ALA A 12 -32.22 24.64 24.86
N THR A 13 -32.57 24.28 26.09
CA THR A 13 -32.14 23.06 26.77
C THR A 13 -32.75 21.83 26.09
N LEU A 14 -31.92 20.92 25.57
CA LEU A 14 -32.37 19.60 25.11
C LEU A 14 -32.17 18.55 26.21
N PRO A 15 -33.14 17.61 26.37
CA PRO A 15 -33.10 16.59 27.42
C PRO A 15 -32.18 15.41 27.07
N SER A 16 -31.41 14.97 28.08
CA SER A 16 -30.67 13.71 28.11
C SER A 16 -31.57 12.50 27.90
N ALA A 17 -31.17 11.59 27.01
CA ALA A 17 -31.80 10.28 26.81
C ALA A 17 -30.87 9.13 27.28
N PRO A 18 -31.44 8.01 27.78
CA PRO A 18 -30.76 7.02 28.61
C PRO A 18 -29.96 5.95 27.85
N LEU A 19 -28.91 5.46 28.53
CA LEU A 19 -28.15 4.25 28.18
C LEU A 19 -29.07 3.03 28.08
N GLY A 20 -29.03 2.35 26.94
CA GLY A 20 -29.82 1.16 26.63
C GLY A 20 -29.01 0.02 26.00
N ARG A 21 -28.62 -0.92 26.86
CA ARG A 21 -28.69 -2.39 26.69
C ARG A 21 -27.88 -3.13 25.60
N ARG A 22 -26.86 -3.82 26.10
CA ARG A 22 -26.42 -5.22 25.85
C ARG A 22 -27.19 -6.06 24.82
N SER A 23 -26.46 -6.66 23.88
CA SER A 23 -26.64 -7.97 23.22
C SER A 23 -25.75 -7.99 21.96
N ARG A 24 -25.06 -9.03 21.50
CA ARG A 24 -24.97 -10.47 21.77
C ARG A 24 -23.65 -10.95 21.16
N LEU A 25 -23.05 -11.94 21.79
CA LEU A 25 -21.86 -12.66 21.35
C LEU A 25 -22.27 -13.73 20.30
N GLY A 26 -21.51 -13.84 19.22
CA GLY A 26 -21.58 -14.91 18.20
C GLY A 26 -21.34 -14.35 16.79
N PRO A 27 -20.56 -15.02 15.92
CA PRO A 27 -20.75 -16.42 15.57
C PRO A 27 -19.46 -17.28 15.55
N ARG A 28 -19.70 -18.58 15.34
CA ARG A 28 -18.79 -19.72 15.43
C ARG A 28 -17.90 -19.79 14.18
N SER A 29 -16.60 -19.97 14.39
CA SER A 29 -15.64 -20.35 13.35
C SER A 29 -16.01 -21.70 12.75
N ALA A 30 -16.22 -21.74 11.44
CA ALA A 30 -16.20 -22.98 10.67
C ALA A 30 -14.87 -23.03 9.92
N PHE A 31 -13.98 -23.91 10.38
CA PHE A 31 -12.75 -24.28 9.68
C PHE A 31 -13.12 -25.12 8.45
N GLY A 32 -12.95 -24.56 7.26
CA GLY A 32 -12.98 -25.30 6.01
C GLY A 32 -11.57 -25.75 5.64
N VAL A 33 -11.27 -27.02 5.86
CA VAL A 33 -10.06 -27.69 5.35
C VAL A 33 -10.29 -27.96 3.86
N ILE A 34 -9.57 -27.26 2.99
CA ILE A 34 -9.53 -27.58 1.56
C ILE A 34 -8.35 -28.51 1.32
N ALA A 35 -8.65 -29.77 1.03
CA ALA A 35 -7.72 -30.78 0.56
C ALA A 35 -7.22 -30.40 -0.84
N LEU A 36 -5.92 -30.12 -0.95
CA LEU A 36 -5.24 -29.89 -2.24
C LEU A 36 -4.90 -31.26 -2.84
N THR A 37 -5.68 -31.69 -3.84
CA THR A 37 -5.40 -32.91 -4.60
C THR A 37 -4.30 -32.62 -5.63
N LEU A 38 -3.13 -33.21 -5.42
CA LEU A 38 -2.01 -33.20 -6.36
C LEU A 38 -2.36 -34.12 -7.56
N VAL A 39 -2.60 -33.55 -8.74
CA VAL A 39 -2.71 -34.35 -9.98
C VAL A 39 -1.32 -34.46 -10.60
N ALA A 40 -0.85 -35.70 -10.69
CA ALA A 40 0.37 -36.12 -11.35
C ALA A 40 0.37 -35.75 -12.84
N GLY A 41 1.49 -35.20 -13.30
CA GLY A 41 1.71 -34.90 -14.73
C GLY A 41 1.95 -36.15 -15.56
N PRO A 42 1.78 -36.07 -16.89
CA PRO A 42 2.38 -37.04 -17.80
C PRO A 42 3.78 -36.59 -18.21
N ALA A 43 4.73 -37.51 -18.04
CA ALA A 43 6.01 -37.51 -18.71
C ALA A 43 5.79 -37.61 -20.23
N ILE A 44 6.42 -36.73 -21.00
CA ILE A 44 6.58 -36.90 -22.44
C ILE A 44 8.07 -36.75 -22.75
N GLU A 45 8.66 -37.89 -23.05
CA GLU A 45 9.97 -38.05 -23.67
C GLU A 45 9.71 -38.48 -25.12
N THR A 46 10.28 -37.78 -26.11
CA THR A 46 10.75 -38.31 -27.42
C THR A 46 11.06 -37.17 -28.41
N ARG A 47 12.38 -36.95 -28.59
CA ARG A 47 13.15 -37.00 -29.84
C ARG A 47 12.92 -36.01 -31.00
N ALA A 48 14.02 -35.30 -31.29
CA ALA A 48 14.63 -34.91 -32.57
C ALA A 48 13.88 -34.01 -33.57
N SER A 49 14.45 -32.81 -33.70
CA SER A 49 14.86 -32.10 -34.92
C SER A 49 13.93 -32.13 -36.14
N GLN A 50 13.40 -30.96 -36.48
CA GLN A 50 13.38 -30.49 -37.87
C GLN A 50 13.32 -28.96 -37.93
N THR A 51 14.23 -28.44 -38.75
CA THR A 51 14.43 -27.06 -39.21
C THR A 51 13.26 -26.58 -40.07
N SER A 52 12.87 -25.32 -39.96
CA SER A 52 12.54 -24.39 -41.07
C SER A 52 12.13 -23.03 -40.50
N ASP A 53 12.63 -21.97 -41.13
CA ASP A 53 12.25 -20.58 -40.96
C ASP A 53 10.74 -20.37 -40.81
N GLU A 54 10.33 -19.69 -39.74
CA GLU A 54 9.12 -18.87 -39.79
C GLU A 54 9.19 -17.74 -38.75
N ALA A 55 8.80 -16.55 -39.20
CA ALA A 55 8.93 -15.27 -38.55
C ALA A 55 8.63 -15.29 -37.05
N THR A 56 9.60 -14.83 -36.26
CA THR A 56 9.47 -14.55 -34.82
C THR A 56 8.52 -13.38 -34.61
N ALA A 57 7.23 -13.61 -34.77
CA ALA A 57 6.20 -12.76 -34.19
C ALA A 57 6.25 -13.00 -32.68
N ALA A 58 7.08 -12.22 -31.99
CA ALA A 58 7.03 -12.11 -30.54
C ALA A 58 5.64 -11.61 -30.17
N VAL A 59 4.74 -12.55 -29.88
CA VAL A 59 3.49 -12.28 -29.17
C VAL A 59 3.93 -11.85 -27.78
N VAL A 60 4.16 -10.54 -27.62
CA VAL A 60 4.24 -9.91 -26.31
C VAL A 60 2.90 -10.21 -25.66
N ALA A 61 2.89 -11.23 -24.80
CA ALA A 61 1.78 -11.48 -23.89
C ALA A 61 1.64 -10.21 -23.06
N ARG A 62 0.76 -9.31 -23.50
CA ARG A 62 0.31 -8.21 -22.67
C ARG A 62 -0.30 -8.89 -21.45
N PRO A 63 0.24 -8.69 -20.23
CA PRO A 63 -0.44 -9.20 -19.06
C PRO A 63 -1.86 -8.64 -19.16
N LEU A 64 -2.85 -9.53 -19.17
CA LEU A 64 -4.24 -9.13 -18.98
C LEU A 64 -4.20 -8.29 -17.72
N ALA A 65 -4.47 -6.99 -17.86
CA ALA A 65 -4.50 -6.08 -16.73
C ALA A 65 -5.57 -6.61 -15.80
N LEU A 66 -5.13 -7.44 -14.84
CA LEU A 66 -5.90 -7.79 -13.69
C LEU A 66 -6.27 -6.43 -13.11
N LEU A 67 -7.57 -6.16 -13.04
CA LEU A 67 -8.09 -4.90 -12.52
C LEU A 67 -7.80 -4.91 -11.02
N GLU A 68 -6.53 -4.71 -10.69
CA GLU A 68 -6.03 -4.75 -9.34
C GLU A 68 -6.55 -3.47 -8.70
N ASN A 69 -7.37 -3.62 -7.67
CA ASN A 69 -7.85 -2.47 -6.90
C ASN A 69 -6.73 -1.97 -5.96
N ARG A 70 -5.51 -1.83 -6.50
CA ARG A 70 -4.29 -1.41 -5.81
C ARG A 70 -3.43 -0.56 -6.74
N ARG A 71 -2.79 0.47 -6.18
CA ARG A 71 -1.88 1.37 -6.90
C ARG A 71 -0.76 1.84 -5.99
N VAL A 72 0.36 2.23 -6.59
CA VAL A 72 1.45 2.92 -5.89
C VAL A 72 1.35 4.43 -6.15
N LEU A 73 1.33 5.22 -5.09
CA LEU A 73 1.37 6.67 -5.14
C LEU A 73 2.75 7.14 -4.66
N SER A 74 3.45 7.93 -5.48
CA SER A 74 4.77 8.51 -5.16
C SER A 74 4.69 9.68 -4.16
N TYR A 75 3.96 9.48 -3.07
CA TYR A 75 3.84 10.41 -1.95
C TYR A 75 4.02 9.64 -0.64
N PRO A 76 4.63 10.23 0.39
CA PRO A 76 4.79 9.58 1.68
C PRO A 76 3.43 9.39 2.38
N ILE A 77 3.36 8.41 3.28
CA ILE A 77 2.10 8.02 3.94
C ILE A 77 1.47 9.16 4.75
N ASP A 78 2.29 10.03 5.34
CA ASP A 78 1.83 11.22 6.09
C ASP A 78 1.08 12.22 5.22
N GLN A 79 1.25 12.16 3.90
CA GLN A 79 0.49 12.98 2.95
C GLN A 79 -0.75 12.24 2.44
N VAL A 80 -0.63 10.95 2.11
CA VAL A 80 -1.74 10.17 1.53
C VAL A 80 -2.83 9.90 2.56
N TRP A 81 -2.47 9.50 3.77
CA TRP A 81 -3.40 9.13 4.84
C TRP A 81 -4.43 10.22 5.18
N PRO A 82 -4.04 11.45 5.57
CA PRO A 82 -5.02 12.51 5.85
C PRO A 82 -5.82 12.91 4.61
N THR A 83 -5.25 12.78 3.41
CA THR A 83 -5.96 13.08 2.16
C THR A 83 -7.05 12.05 1.88
N ALA A 84 -6.78 10.76 2.09
CA ALA A 84 -7.78 9.70 1.95
C ALA A 84 -8.97 9.91 2.90
N ILE A 85 -8.69 10.30 4.16
CA ILE A 85 -9.73 10.62 5.14
C ILE A 85 -10.58 11.81 4.68
N ARG A 86 -9.95 12.90 4.19
CA ARG A 86 -10.68 14.07 3.68
C ARG A 86 -11.49 13.72 2.43
N TYR A 87 -10.92 12.96 1.52
CA TYR A 87 -11.62 12.51 0.32
C TYR A 87 -12.89 11.73 0.69
N LEU A 88 -12.80 10.76 1.61
CA LEU A 88 -13.96 10.01 2.07
C LEU A 88 -15.02 10.90 2.72
N ARG A 89 -14.63 11.73 3.69
CA ARG A 89 -15.59 12.50 4.50
C ARG A 89 -16.13 13.75 3.81
N ILE A 90 -15.26 14.50 3.15
CA ILE A 90 -15.56 15.82 2.61
C ILE A 90 -16.03 15.70 1.16
N ASP A 91 -15.26 15.01 0.31
CA ASP A 91 -15.55 14.97 -1.12
C ASP A 91 -16.65 13.96 -1.45
N ARG A 92 -16.71 12.84 -0.71
CA ARG A 92 -17.68 11.76 -0.94
C ARG A 92 -18.83 11.73 0.07
N GLY A 93 -18.67 12.36 1.24
CA GLY A 93 -19.68 12.32 2.30
C GLY A 93 -19.86 10.93 2.93
N PHE A 94 -18.86 10.06 2.83
CA PHE A 94 -18.89 8.71 3.38
C PHE A 94 -18.62 8.72 4.89
N SER A 95 -19.19 7.75 5.60
CA SER A 95 -19.01 7.60 7.05
C SER A 95 -17.80 6.71 7.32
N ILE A 96 -16.83 7.18 8.09
CA ILE A 96 -15.69 6.35 8.52
C ILE A 96 -16.11 5.63 9.80
N THR A 97 -16.11 4.30 9.76
CA THR A 97 -16.51 3.45 10.89
C THR A 97 -15.33 3.13 11.80
N ASP A 98 -14.15 2.90 11.23
CA ASP A 98 -12.92 2.63 11.97
C ASP A 98 -11.68 3.07 11.17
N ARG A 99 -10.58 3.35 11.85
CA ARG A 99 -9.30 3.67 11.20
C ARG A 99 -8.13 3.47 12.15
N ASP A 100 -7.04 2.92 11.61
CA ASP A 100 -5.77 2.79 12.31
C ASP A 100 -4.63 3.02 11.32
N GLN A 101 -3.86 4.08 11.56
CA GLN A 101 -2.76 4.48 10.68
C GLN A 101 -1.57 3.54 10.79
N GLU A 102 -1.31 2.98 11.98
CA GLU A 102 -0.19 2.07 12.20
C GLU A 102 -0.48 0.71 11.54
N ALA A 103 -1.72 0.24 11.63
CA ALA A 103 -2.17 -0.96 10.94
C ALA A 103 -2.45 -0.74 9.43
N GLY A 104 -2.51 0.52 8.98
CA GLY A 104 -2.64 0.87 7.57
C GLY A 104 -4.03 0.66 6.98
N TYR A 105 -5.12 0.84 7.73
CA TYR A 105 -6.48 0.64 7.21
C TYR A 105 -7.50 1.71 7.61
N ILE A 106 -8.48 1.94 6.72
CA ILE A 106 -9.67 2.76 6.98
C ILE A 106 -10.90 1.93 6.60
N LEU A 107 -11.81 1.70 7.53
CA LEU A 107 -13.12 1.11 7.27
C LEU A 107 -14.16 2.22 7.13
N PHE A 108 -15.04 2.09 6.14
CA PHE A 108 -16.05 3.11 5.86
C PHE A 108 -17.34 2.51 5.32
N GLU A 109 -18.40 3.30 5.41
CA GLU A 109 -19.73 3.03 4.88
C GLU A 109 -20.10 4.08 3.83
N PHE A 110 -20.79 3.64 2.78
CA PHE A 110 -21.23 4.49 1.68
C PHE A 110 -22.67 4.16 1.26
N PRO A 111 -23.44 5.15 0.80
CA PRO A 111 -24.81 4.92 0.35
C PRO A 111 -24.85 4.09 -0.94
N LEU A 112 -25.80 3.16 -0.99
CA LEU A 112 -26.18 2.38 -2.17
C LEU A 112 -27.62 2.72 -2.58
N ASP A 113 -28.00 2.33 -3.79
CA ASP A 113 -29.37 2.51 -4.28
C ASP A 113 -30.40 1.83 -3.37
N GLY A 114 -31.54 2.49 -3.20
CA GLY A 114 -32.68 1.96 -2.45
C GLY A 114 -32.48 1.97 -0.93
N ASN A 115 -31.84 3.01 -0.38
CA ASN A 115 -31.64 3.20 1.07
C ASN A 115 -30.74 2.13 1.74
N ARG A 116 -29.96 1.40 0.94
CA ARG A 116 -28.98 0.43 1.43
C ARG A 116 -27.67 1.14 1.75
N ILE A 117 -26.91 0.56 2.68
CA ILE A 117 -25.58 1.04 3.03
C ILE A 117 -24.59 -0.07 2.67
N GLY A 118 -23.58 0.27 1.88
CA GLY A 118 -22.45 -0.59 1.58
C GLY A 118 -21.29 -0.32 2.53
N SER A 119 -20.44 -1.31 2.73
CA SER A 119 -19.17 -1.18 3.46
C SER A 119 -17.98 -1.33 2.54
N GLY A 120 -16.89 -0.65 2.89
CA GLY A 120 -15.62 -0.74 2.18
C GLY A 120 -14.44 -0.56 3.12
N SER A 121 -13.26 -0.91 2.60
CA SER A 121 -11.98 -0.71 3.25
C SER A 121 -10.99 -0.03 2.29
N ILE A 122 -10.13 0.81 2.86
CA ILE A 122 -8.91 1.28 2.21
C ILE A 122 -7.75 0.70 3.00
N GLU A 123 -6.79 0.11 2.31
CA GLU A 123 -5.53 -0.39 2.87
C GLU A 123 -4.38 0.45 2.31
N MET A 124 -3.42 0.84 3.14
CA MET A 124 -2.28 1.67 2.77
C MET A 124 -1.03 1.17 3.47
N PHE A 125 0.02 0.90 2.70
CA PHE A 125 1.31 0.47 3.22
C PHE A 125 2.42 1.37 2.67
N PRO A 126 3.36 1.85 3.51
CA PRO A 126 4.58 2.49 3.04
C PRO A 126 5.34 1.54 2.11
N THR A 127 5.86 2.09 1.02
CA THR A 127 6.67 1.37 0.04
C THR A 127 7.65 2.33 -0.63
N GLU A 128 8.47 1.82 -1.53
CA GLU A 128 9.34 2.61 -2.38
C GLU A 128 8.91 2.42 -3.83
N ASP A 129 8.86 3.51 -4.60
CA ASP A 129 8.63 3.38 -6.04
C ASP A 129 9.93 2.94 -6.75
N PRO A 130 9.86 2.58 -8.05
CA PRO A 130 11.05 2.16 -8.80
C PRO A 130 12.18 3.20 -8.87
N ALA A 131 11.91 4.46 -8.50
CA ALA A 131 12.89 5.52 -8.45
C ALA A 131 13.43 5.76 -7.03
N GLY A 132 13.10 4.91 -6.05
CA GLY A 132 13.54 5.01 -4.66
C GLY A 132 12.79 6.05 -3.83
N ARG A 133 11.66 6.59 -4.32
CA ARG A 133 10.90 7.59 -3.54
C ARG A 133 10.01 6.90 -2.52
N ALA A 134 9.93 7.49 -1.33
CA ALA A 134 8.91 7.16 -0.35
C ALA A 134 7.52 7.27 -0.97
N SER A 135 6.82 6.14 -0.99
CA SER A 135 5.58 5.93 -1.72
C SER A 135 4.59 5.16 -0.85
N VAL A 136 3.34 5.08 -1.30
CA VAL A 136 2.29 4.30 -0.63
C VAL A 136 1.65 3.35 -1.62
N SER A 137 1.63 2.06 -1.29
CA SER A 137 0.76 1.10 -1.94
C SER A 137 -0.62 1.20 -1.31
N ILE A 138 -1.58 1.75 -2.05
CA ILE A 138 -2.97 1.93 -1.63
C ILE A 138 -3.87 0.92 -2.33
N GLY A 139 -4.72 0.23 -1.58
CA GLY A 139 -5.76 -0.66 -2.09
C GLY A 139 -7.15 -0.25 -1.61
N VAL A 140 -8.18 -0.50 -2.43
CA VAL A 140 -9.58 -0.22 -2.08
C VAL A 140 -10.42 -1.47 -2.31
N ASN A 141 -11.26 -1.81 -1.32
CA ASN A 141 -12.27 -2.85 -1.46
C ASN A 141 -13.64 -2.30 -1.08
N THR A 142 -14.67 -2.62 -1.86
CA THR A 142 -16.06 -2.26 -1.57
C THR A 142 -16.89 -3.52 -1.67
N GLY A 143 -17.12 -4.20 -0.54
CA GLY A 143 -17.55 -5.60 -0.51
C GLY A 143 -18.73 -5.93 -1.44
N ALA A 144 -19.87 -5.25 -1.26
CA ALA A 144 -21.07 -5.43 -2.08
C ALA A 144 -21.40 -4.21 -2.96
N GLY A 145 -20.40 -3.36 -3.22
CA GLY A 145 -20.56 -2.13 -4.01
C GLY A 145 -20.56 -2.35 -5.52
N PRO A 146 -20.84 -1.31 -6.31
CA PRO A 146 -20.64 -1.34 -7.76
C PRO A 146 -19.17 -1.65 -8.10
N VAL A 147 -18.95 -2.52 -9.09
CA VAL A 147 -17.60 -3.03 -9.47
C VAL A 147 -16.61 -1.91 -9.84
N HIS A 148 -17.09 -0.78 -10.36
CA HIS A 148 -16.25 0.35 -10.76
C HIS A 148 -15.85 1.26 -9.59
N LEU A 149 -16.53 1.16 -8.44
CA LEU A 149 -16.38 2.09 -7.32
C LEU A 149 -14.96 2.08 -6.72
N PRO A 150 -14.30 0.92 -6.50
CA PRO A 150 -12.92 0.91 -6.01
C PRO A 150 -11.95 1.70 -6.89
N ASN A 151 -12.04 1.52 -8.21
CA ASN A 151 -11.20 2.22 -9.17
C ASN A 151 -11.49 3.72 -9.20
N ALA A 152 -12.78 4.10 -9.22
CA ALA A 152 -13.17 5.50 -9.15
C ALA A 152 -12.68 6.19 -7.86
N MET A 153 -12.66 5.47 -6.73
CA MET A 153 -12.09 5.98 -5.49
C MET A 153 -10.57 6.13 -5.57
N LEU A 154 -9.86 5.14 -6.12
CA LEU A 154 -8.41 5.23 -6.32
C LEU A 154 -8.05 6.43 -7.21
N ASP A 155 -8.78 6.64 -8.30
CA ASP A 155 -8.63 7.80 -9.18
C ASP A 155 -8.85 9.12 -8.42
N GLY A 156 -9.95 9.21 -7.66
CA GLY A 156 -10.29 10.40 -6.89
C GLY A 156 -9.27 10.73 -5.80
N ILE A 157 -8.79 9.73 -5.05
CA ILE A 157 -7.74 9.91 -4.03
C ILE A 157 -6.44 10.36 -4.71
N THR A 158 -6.06 9.74 -5.83
CA THR A 158 -4.87 10.12 -6.59
C THR A 158 -4.93 11.58 -7.05
N ALA A 159 -6.07 11.97 -7.63
CA ALA A 159 -6.32 13.33 -8.07
C ALA A 159 -6.29 14.31 -6.90
N LYS A 160 -6.89 13.95 -5.75
CA LYS A 160 -6.94 14.78 -4.56
C LYS A 160 -5.55 15.01 -3.95
N VAL A 161 -4.74 13.96 -3.83
CA VAL A 161 -3.36 14.07 -3.34
C VAL A 161 -2.56 15.00 -4.25
N ARG A 162 -2.66 14.84 -5.57
CA ARG A 162 -2.00 15.74 -6.53
C ARG A 162 -2.51 17.19 -6.42
N ALA A 163 -3.81 17.39 -6.20
CA ALA A 163 -4.38 18.72 -6.04
C ALA A 163 -3.92 19.41 -4.74
N GLU A 164 -3.79 18.67 -3.64
CA GLU A 164 -3.37 19.21 -2.34
C GLU A 164 -1.84 19.38 -2.20
N ARG A 165 -1.06 18.56 -2.90
CA ARG A 165 0.40 18.46 -2.73
C ARG A 165 1.21 18.90 -3.94
N GLY A 166 0.59 19.01 -5.11
CA GLY A 166 1.29 19.31 -6.36
C GLY A 166 1.88 18.06 -7.00
N GLN A 167 3.03 18.20 -7.68
CA GLN A 167 3.74 17.05 -8.22
C GLN A 167 4.50 16.30 -7.11
N PRO A 168 4.67 14.97 -7.22
CA PRO A 168 5.47 14.21 -6.28
C PRO A 168 6.91 14.72 -6.27
N ALA A 169 7.61 14.53 -5.14
CA ALA A 169 8.99 14.94 -4.99
C ALA A 169 9.88 14.32 -6.10
N PRO A 170 10.95 15.01 -6.54
CA PRO A 170 11.92 14.43 -7.46
C PRO A 170 12.51 13.14 -6.86
N PRO A 171 12.93 12.18 -7.71
CA PRO A 171 13.55 10.96 -7.22
C PRO A 171 14.84 11.28 -6.45
N PRO A 172 15.18 10.50 -5.40
CA PRO A 172 16.47 10.65 -4.73
C PRO A 172 17.62 10.51 -5.74
N PRO A 173 18.73 11.22 -5.52
CA PRO A 173 19.93 11.03 -6.34
C PRO A 173 20.38 9.56 -6.24
N PRO A 174 20.96 9.00 -7.32
CA PRO A 174 21.50 7.64 -7.29
C PRO A 174 22.57 7.55 -6.18
N PRO A 175 22.68 6.40 -5.49
CA PRO A 175 23.77 6.17 -4.54
C PRO A 175 25.11 6.46 -5.23
N GLN A 176 25.94 7.30 -4.64
CA GLN A 176 27.33 7.43 -5.09
C GLN A 176 28.02 6.11 -4.76
N GLU A 177 28.61 5.46 -5.77
CA GLU A 177 29.48 4.31 -5.51
C GLU A 177 30.65 4.82 -4.67
N ASP A 178 30.75 4.33 -3.43
CA ASP A 178 31.92 4.60 -2.61
C ASP A 178 33.15 4.13 -3.39
N PRO A 179 34.24 4.94 -3.43
CA PRO A 179 35.45 4.52 -4.11
C PRO A 179 35.88 3.16 -3.53
N PRO A 180 36.29 2.21 -4.38
CA PRO A 180 36.70 0.89 -3.91
C PRO A 180 37.75 1.07 -2.82
N ALA A 181 37.52 0.46 -1.66
CA ALA A 181 38.48 0.44 -0.58
C ALA A 181 39.82 0.02 -1.17
N GLU A 182 40.85 0.87 -1.02
CA GLU A 182 42.21 0.48 -1.37
C GLU A 182 42.50 -0.83 -0.64
N GLU A 183 42.69 -1.91 -1.42
CA GLU A 183 43.16 -3.18 -0.90
C GLU A 183 44.43 -2.91 -0.09
N ASP A 184 44.35 -3.19 1.21
CA ASP A 184 45.47 -3.23 2.13
C ASP A 184 46.53 -4.13 1.49
N LYS A 185 47.56 -3.50 0.92
CA LYS A 185 48.72 -4.23 0.40
C LYS A 185 49.35 -4.92 1.61
N PRO A 186 49.55 -6.25 1.59
CA PRO A 186 50.25 -6.92 2.67
C PRO A 186 51.63 -6.29 2.80
N GLU A 187 51.92 -5.74 3.98
CA GLU A 187 53.27 -5.30 4.33
C GLU A 187 54.21 -6.51 4.19
N ASP A 188 55.16 -6.38 3.28
CA ASP A 188 56.21 -7.35 3.00
C ASP A 188 57.13 -7.43 4.23
N ASP A 189 56.77 -8.30 5.18
CA ASP A 189 57.55 -8.61 6.38
C ASP A 189 58.84 -9.32 5.98
N HIS A 190 59.85 -8.53 5.64
CA HIS A 190 61.25 -8.94 5.49
C HIS A 190 61.87 -9.29 6.86
N SER A 191 61.28 -10.24 7.58
CA SER A 191 61.91 -10.90 8.71
C SER A 191 62.89 -11.96 8.19
N VAL A 192 64.11 -11.53 7.87
CA VAL A 192 65.24 -12.42 7.60
C VAL A 192 65.57 -13.17 8.91
N PRO A 193 65.54 -14.51 8.95
CA PRO A 193 65.96 -15.25 10.14
C PRO A 193 67.47 -15.06 10.35
N LEU A 194 67.85 -14.38 11.43
CA LEU A 194 69.22 -14.35 11.93
C LEU A 194 69.63 -15.77 12.33
N LEU A 195 70.41 -16.43 11.46
CA LEU A 195 71.14 -17.65 11.79
C LEU A 195 72.10 -17.38 12.97
N PRO A 196 72.17 -18.25 13.99
CA PRO A 196 73.16 -18.11 15.05
C PRO A 196 74.57 -18.37 14.49
N PRO A 197 75.61 -17.71 15.05
CA PRO A 197 76.98 -17.91 14.61
C PRO A 197 77.44 -19.36 14.87
N ALA A 198 78.15 -19.92 13.90
CA ALA A 198 78.79 -21.22 14.01
C ALA A 198 79.78 -21.23 15.19
N GLN A 199 79.70 -22.27 16.03
CA GLN A 199 80.71 -22.56 17.04
C GLN A 199 81.83 -23.37 16.37
N ASP A 200 83.05 -22.84 16.41
CA ASP A 200 84.26 -23.56 16.00
C ASP A 200 84.66 -24.63 17.06
N PRO A 201 85.22 -25.78 16.63
CA PRO A 201 85.65 -26.87 17.51
C PRO A 201 86.99 -26.61 18.24
#